data_AF-A0A142XMU8-F1
#
_entry.id   AF-A0A142XMU8-F1
#
_cell.length_a   1.000
_cell.length_b   1.000
_cell.length_c   1.000
_cell.angle_alpha   90.00
_cell.angle_beta   90.00
_cell.angle_gamma   90.00
#
_symmetry.space_group_name_H-M   'P 1'
#
loop_
_entity.id
_entity.type
_entity.pdbx_description
1 polymer ?
#
loop_
_entity_poly.entity_id
_entity_poly.type
_entity_poly.pdbx_seq_one_letter_code
_entity_poly.pdbx_strand_id
1 'polypeptide(L)'
;MPPPGYEPFLKAICENPDDDTVRLVYADWLEENGDPERAEFIRLQIAVPDRPREFDPRYARVEELRKLHSGKWRAEVPQVNGVTYGQFRRGFLDRVTFRNFQGFVARGDELLAQIPACDVRLVQVQACDIGTLLSRSHVPQVTLVRINAGIAGAEVIERLVTTEWEWGLQELEITARGPNAINPRPRPMITDREALLLARATVFPRLWSLRLTGTVLSPGAYDELVERFGKGLWMGYRAYPRPPS
;
A
#
# COMPACT_ATOMS: atom_id res chain seq x y z
N MET A 1 21.77 -2.56 15.30
CA MET A 1 21.25 -3.91 15.07
C MET A 1 20.63 -4.39 16.35
N PRO A 2 19.52 -5.14 16.30
CA PRO A 2 18.92 -5.77 17.48
C PRO A 2 19.92 -6.76 18.12
N PRO A 3 19.68 -7.17 19.38
CA PRO A 3 20.52 -8.17 20.04
C PRO A 3 20.57 -9.49 19.24
N PRO A 4 21.65 -10.29 19.32
CA PRO A 4 21.71 -11.60 18.65
C PRO A 4 20.59 -12.54 19.13
N GLY A 5 20.02 -13.35 18.23
CA GLY A 5 18.93 -14.28 18.57
C GLY A 5 17.51 -13.72 18.36
N TYR A 6 17.40 -12.50 17.84
CA TYR A 6 16.12 -11.87 17.47
C TYR A 6 15.46 -12.50 16.24
N GLU A 7 16.23 -13.21 15.41
CA GLU A 7 15.85 -13.65 14.07
C GLU A 7 14.57 -14.52 14.05
N PRO A 8 14.37 -15.49 14.97
CA PRO A 8 13.14 -16.28 15.00
C PRO A 8 11.89 -15.43 15.32
N PHE A 9 12.03 -14.42 16.18
CA PHE A 9 10.93 -13.51 16.52
C PHE A 9 10.59 -12.62 15.34
N LEU A 10 11.59 -12.02 14.69
CA LEU A 10 11.36 -11.19 13.51
C LEU A 10 10.70 -12.02 12.40
N LYS A 11 11.16 -13.26 12.18
CA LYS A 11 10.55 -14.17 11.20
C LYS A 11 9.07 -14.42 11.51
N ALA A 12 8.73 -14.73 12.77
CA ALA A 12 7.34 -14.95 13.18
C ALA A 12 6.45 -13.71 12.95
N ILE A 13 6.98 -12.51 13.20
CA ILE A 13 6.27 -11.25 12.93
C ILE A 13 6.14 -11.02 11.41
N CYS A 14 7.16 -11.31 10.60
CA CYS A 14 7.05 -11.20 9.14
C CYS A 14 6.01 -12.17 8.55
N GLU A 15 5.89 -13.37 9.12
CA GLU A 15 4.88 -14.36 8.73
C GLU A 15 3.45 -13.95 9.14
N ASN A 16 3.30 -13.20 10.24
CA ASN A 16 2.02 -12.73 10.77
C ASN A 16 2.08 -11.23 11.12
N PRO A 17 2.22 -10.35 10.12
CA PRO A 17 2.55 -8.95 10.38
C PRO A 17 1.45 -8.19 11.13
N ASP A 18 0.19 -8.60 11.01
CA ASP A 18 -0.93 -7.95 11.71
C ASP A 18 -1.17 -8.50 13.14
N ASP A 19 -0.46 -9.55 13.56
CA ASP A 19 -0.66 -10.16 14.89
C ASP A 19 0.16 -9.42 15.97
N ASP A 20 -0.54 -8.75 16.87
CA ASP A 20 0.07 -8.07 18.00
C ASP A 20 0.70 -9.05 19.01
N THR A 21 0.23 -10.29 19.06
CA THR A 21 0.71 -11.29 20.04
C THR A 21 2.18 -11.60 19.81
N VAL A 22 2.57 -11.90 18.57
CA VAL A 22 3.98 -12.16 18.20
C VAL A 22 4.85 -10.91 18.38
N ARG A 23 4.28 -9.71 18.20
CA ARG A 23 4.98 -8.43 18.44
C ARG A 23 5.24 -8.20 19.93
N LEU A 24 4.28 -8.54 20.79
CA LEU A 24 4.42 -8.42 22.24
C LEU A 24 5.42 -9.44 22.81
N VAL A 25 5.40 -10.69 22.32
CA VAL A 25 6.42 -11.69 22.68
C VAL A 25 7.83 -11.22 22.33
N TYR A 26 8.00 -10.57 21.16
CA TYR A 26 9.28 -9.98 20.80
C TYR A 26 9.66 -8.79 21.69
N ALA A 27 8.69 -7.97 22.12
CA ALA A 27 8.94 -6.89 23.07
C ALA A 27 9.43 -7.43 24.42
N ASP A 28 8.83 -8.50 24.93
CA ASP A 28 9.28 -9.16 26.18
C ASP A 28 10.73 -9.66 26.03
N TRP A 29 11.05 -10.31 24.90
CA TRP A 29 12.42 -10.74 24.61
C TRP A 29 13.40 -9.56 24.53
N LEU A 30 13.04 -8.45 23.87
CA LEU A 30 13.91 -7.27 23.77
C LEU A 30 14.23 -6.65 25.14
N GLU A 31 13.24 -6.60 26.03
CA GLU A 31 13.41 -6.09 27.39
C GLU A 31 14.42 -6.92 28.18
N GLU A 32 14.32 -8.25 28.09
CA GLU A 32 15.26 -9.19 28.73
C GLU A 32 16.66 -9.18 28.09
N ASN A 33 16.77 -8.76 26.83
CA ASN A 33 18.01 -8.81 26.04
C ASN A 33 18.65 -7.42 25.81
N GLY A 34 18.31 -6.43 26.65
CA GLY A 34 19.02 -5.15 26.71
C GLY A 34 18.57 -4.10 25.70
N ASP A 35 17.35 -4.18 25.18
CA ASP A 35 16.70 -3.12 24.38
C ASP A 35 15.30 -2.75 24.95
N PRO A 36 15.21 -2.37 26.24
CA PRO A 36 13.93 -2.07 26.90
C PRO A 36 13.21 -0.88 26.27
N GLU A 37 13.92 0.08 25.68
CA GLU A 37 13.30 1.21 24.98
C GLU A 37 12.57 0.77 23.71
N ARG A 38 13.10 -0.24 22.98
CA ARG A 38 12.40 -0.80 21.83
C ARG A 38 11.19 -1.64 22.26
N ALA A 39 11.30 -2.39 23.36
CA ALA A 39 10.19 -3.13 23.95
C ALA A 39 9.05 -2.18 24.36
N GLU A 40 9.37 -1.13 25.12
CA GLU A 40 8.42 -0.10 25.53
C GLU A 40 7.75 0.55 24.31
N PHE A 41 8.53 0.90 23.29
CA PHE A 41 8.02 1.51 22.06
C PHE A 41 7.01 0.61 21.33
N ILE A 42 7.29 -0.69 21.21
CA ILE A 42 6.35 -1.66 20.60
C ILE A 42 5.05 -1.72 21.41
N ARG A 43 5.13 -1.95 22.72
CA ARG A 43 3.96 -2.07 23.61
C ARG A 43 3.11 -0.80 23.59
N LEU A 44 3.73 0.37 23.66
CA LEU A 44 3.02 1.64 23.61
C LEU A 44 2.34 1.88 22.26
N GLN A 45 2.99 1.61 21.13
CA GLN A 45 2.34 1.78 19.82
C GLN A 45 1.19 0.79 19.59
N ILE A 46 1.22 -0.41 20.21
CA ILE A 46 0.09 -1.36 20.19
C ILE A 46 -1.06 -0.85 21.08
N ALA A 47 -0.74 -0.32 22.25
CA ALA A 47 -1.74 0.14 23.22
C ALA A 47 -2.39 1.50 22.87
N VAL A 48 -1.74 2.30 22.02
CA VAL A 48 -2.25 3.61 21.56
C VAL A 48 -3.07 3.42 20.28
N PRO A 49 -4.36 3.77 20.26
CA PRO A 49 -5.18 3.66 19.06
C PRO A 49 -4.76 4.69 18.00
N ASP A 50 -5.07 4.43 16.72
CA ASP A 50 -4.75 5.31 15.59
C ASP A 50 -5.28 6.75 15.74
N ARG A 51 -6.37 6.92 16.51
CA ARG A 51 -6.92 8.22 16.91
C ARG A 51 -6.87 8.35 18.43
N PRO A 52 -5.73 8.78 19.00
CA PRO A 52 -5.62 8.96 20.43
C PRO A 52 -6.57 10.07 20.89
N ARG A 53 -7.00 10.00 22.16
CA ARG A 53 -7.71 11.10 22.79
C ARG A 53 -6.80 12.33 22.81
N GLU A 54 -7.41 13.51 22.70
CA GLU A 54 -6.71 14.78 22.89
C GLU A 54 -5.96 14.69 24.24
N PHE A 55 -4.62 14.72 24.21
CA PHE A 55 -3.72 14.62 25.38
C PHE A 55 -3.46 13.24 26.01
N ASP A 56 -3.45 12.14 25.27
CA ASP A 56 -2.94 10.86 25.81
C ASP A 56 -1.43 10.93 26.12
N PRO A 57 -0.99 10.82 27.39
CA PRO A 57 0.43 10.91 27.75
C PRO A 57 1.28 9.81 27.12
N ARG A 58 0.67 8.67 26.77
CA ARG A 58 1.37 7.57 26.07
C ARG A 58 1.83 8.01 24.68
N TYR A 59 1.09 8.89 24.02
CA TYR A 59 1.48 9.43 22.71
C TYR A 59 2.75 10.29 22.81
N ALA A 60 2.85 11.13 23.85
CA ALA A 60 4.04 11.94 24.09
C ALA A 60 5.27 11.04 24.31
N ARG A 61 5.12 9.94 25.06
CA ARG A 61 6.19 8.96 25.29
C ARG A 61 6.58 8.20 24.02
N VAL A 62 5.62 7.78 23.20
CA VAL A 62 5.88 7.18 21.87
C VAL A 62 6.71 8.12 21.00
N GLU A 63 6.34 9.40 20.96
CA GLU A 63 7.03 10.39 20.13
C GLU A 63 8.44 10.72 20.65
N GLU A 64 8.62 10.76 21.97
CA GLU A 64 9.94 10.87 22.61
C GLU A 64 10.86 9.72 22.21
N LEU A 65 10.42 8.47 22.43
CA LEU A 65 11.17 7.27 22.07
C LEU A 65 11.50 7.23 20.57
N ARG A 66 10.52 7.58 19.72
CA ARG A 66 10.72 7.66 18.27
C ARG A 66 11.78 8.70 17.91
N LYS A 67 11.74 9.90 18.48
CA LYS A 67 12.73 10.96 18.20
C LYS A 67 14.13 10.53 18.60
N LEU A 68 14.27 9.92 19.77
CA LEU A 68 15.57 9.54 20.31
C LEU A 68 16.19 8.34 19.59
N HIS A 69 15.39 7.33 19.22
CA HIS A 69 15.93 6.04 18.76
C HIS A 69 15.66 5.70 17.29
N SER A 70 14.84 6.48 16.57
CA SER A 70 14.46 6.11 15.20
C SER A 70 15.63 5.96 14.22
N GLY A 71 16.76 6.65 14.44
CA GLY A 71 17.98 6.45 13.65
C GLY A 71 18.53 5.03 13.79
N LYS A 72 18.70 4.55 15.03
CA LYS A 72 19.13 3.17 15.35
C LYS A 72 18.18 2.17 14.71
N TRP A 73 16.89 2.33 14.91
CA TRP A 73 15.87 1.37 14.46
C TRP A 73 15.69 1.35 12.94
N ARG A 74 15.85 2.51 12.26
CA ARG A 74 15.84 2.57 10.79
C ARG A 74 17.05 1.89 10.16
N ALA A 75 18.19 1.88 10.85
CA ALA A 75 19.39 1.20 10.36
C ALA A 75 19.26 -0.34 10.40
N GLU A 76 18.22 -0.89 11.04
CA GLU A 76 17.96 -2.34 11.11
C GLU A 76 17.28 -2.88 9.85
N VAL A 77 16.61 -2.03 9.05
CA VAL A 77 16.01 -2.46 7.79
C VAL A 77 16.98 -2.27 6.62
N PRO A 78 16.95 -3.16 5.61
CA PRO A 78 17.83 -3.04 4.44
C PRO A 78 17.66 -1.69 3.73
N GLN A 79 18.76 -0.98 3.49
CA GLN A 79 18.73 0.28 2.74
C GLN A 79 18.83 -0.01 1.24
N VAL A 80 17.69 -0.14 0.58
CA VAL A 80 17.61 -0.51 -0.85
C VAL A 80 17.29 0.72 -1.71
N ASN A 81 18.09 0.94 -2.75
CA ASN A 81 17.85 2.01 -3.71
C ASN A 81 16.46 1.86 -4.36
N GLY A 82 15.71 2.96 -4.40
CA GLY A 82 14.34 2.96 -4.92
C GLY A 82 13.28 2.45 -3.96
N VAL A 83 13.63 2.03 -2.74
CA VAL A 83 12.66 1.71 -1.68
C VAL A 83 12.61 2.84 -0.66
N THR A 84 11.43 3.14 -0.13
CA THR A 84 11.23 4.05 0.99
C THR A 84 10.34 3.41 2.04
N TYR A 85 10.65 3.68 3.31
CA TYR A 85 9.90 3.18 4.46
C TYR A 85 8.99 4.25 5.04
N GLY A 86 7.84 3.84 5.55
CA GLY A 86 6.89 4.75 6.19
C GLY A 86 7.29 5.19 7.60
N GLN A 87 6.28 5.55 8.37
CA GLN A 87 6.43 5.81 9.80
C GLN A 87 6.44 4.49 10.57
N PHE A 88 6.86 4.55 11.83
CA PHE A 88 6.74 3.40 12.72
C PHE A 88 5.28 3.19 13.10
N ARG A 89 4.81 1.95 12.95
CA ARG A 89 3.51 1.50 13.41
C ARG A 89 3.67 0.18 14.14
N ARG A 90 3.03 0.09 15.31
CA ARG A 90 3.10 -1.08 16.19
C ARG A 90 4.56 -1.55 16.42
N GLY A 91 5.50 -0.61 16.47
CA GLY A 91 6.93 -0.82 16.71
C GLY A 91 7.83 -1.03 15.48
N PHE A 92 7.28 -1.06 14.26
CA PHE A 92 8.02 -1.43 13.04
C PHE A 92 7.77 -0.48 11.87
N LEU A 93 8.69 -0.49 10.90
CA LEU A 93 8.49 0.15 9.60
C LEU A 93 7.62 -0.76 8.73
N ASP A 94 6.32 -0.76 8.98
CA ASP A 94 5.34 -1.67 8.36
C ASP A 94 4.94 -1.27 6.93
N ARG A 95 5.24 -0.04 6.51
CA ARG A 95 5.00 0.43 5.15
C ARG A 95 6.28 0.39 4.33
N VAL A 96 6.23 -0.36 3.23
CA VAL A 96 7.31 -0.44 2.24
C VAL A 96 6.80 0.09 0.92
N THR A 97 7.46 1.11 0.37
CA THR A 97 7.10 1.70 -0.93
C THR A 97 8.21 1.50 -1.94
N PHE A 98 7.90 0.80 -3.03
CA PHE A 98 8.78 0.64 -4.18
C PHE A 98 8.53 1.77 -5.16
N ARG A 99 9.51 2.67 -5.30
CA ARG A 99 9.45 3.83 -6.21
C ARG A 99 9.62 3.45 -7.66
N ASN A 100 10.13 2.26 -7.95
CA ASN A 100 10.19 1.69 -9.28
C ASN A 100 9.82 0.20 -9.22
N PHE A 101 9.16 -0.30 -10.25
CA PHE A 101 8.68 -1.69 -10.29
C PHE A 101 9.83 -2.72 -10.41
N GLN A 102 10.93 -2.36 -11.07
CA GLN A 102 12.06 -3.29 -11.26
C GLN A 102 12.73 -3.67 -9.93
N GLY A 103 12.80 -2.74 -8.97
CA GLY A 103 13.30 -3.02 -7.62
C GLY A 103 12.40 -3.98 -6.85
N PHE A 104 11.08 -3.89 -7.05
CA PHE A 104 10.13 -4.86 -6.50
C PHE A 104 10.34 -6.25 -7.12
N VAL A 105 10.49 -6.34 -8.45
CA VAL A 105 10.76 -7.61 -9.14
C VAL A 105 12.07 -8.24 -8.69
N ALA A 106 13.13 -7.44 -8.52
CA ALA A 106 14.46 -7.94 -8.21
C ALA A 106 14.63 -8.36 -6.73
N ARG A 107 13.98 -7.65 -5.80
CA ARG A 107 14.26 -7.79 -4.35
C ARG A 107 13.02 -7.84 -3.46
N GLY A 108 11.82 -7.80 -4.03
CA GLY A 108 10.56 -7.79 -3.26
C GLY A 108 10.49 -8.94 -2.28
N ASP A 109 10.71 -10.16 -2.75
CA ASP A 109 10.61 -11.37 -1.93
C ASP A 109 11.63 -11.38 -0.79
N GLU A 110 12.90 -11.08 -1.09
CA GLU A 110 13.99 -10.99 -0.12
C GLU A 110 13.71 -9.94 0.97
N LEU A 111 13.20 -8.77 0.54
CA LEU A 111 12.97 -7.63 1.43
C LEU A 111 11.75 -7.84 2.31
N LEU A 112 10.64 -8.31 1.75
CA LEU A 112 9.38 -8.52 2.47
C LEU A 112 9.44 -9.71 3.42
N ALA A 113 10.38 -10.65 3.24
CA ALA A 113 10.67 -11.69 4.23
C ALA A 113 11.34 -11.15 5.52
N GLN A 114 11.96 -9.97 5.45
CA GLN A 114 12.73 -9.37 6.56
C GLN A 114 12.05 -8.17 7.21
N ILE A 115 10.90 -7.77 6.69
CA ILE A 115 10.16 -6.61 7.17
C ILE A 115 8.72 -7.05 7.43
N PRO A 116 8.16 -6.79 8.64
CA PRO A 116 6.77 -7.09 8.94
C PRO A 116 5.85 -6.07 8.27
N ALA A 117 5.79 -6.15 6.95
CA ALA A 117 5.15 -5.16 6.10
C ALA A 117 3.64 -5.42 6.00
N CYS A 118 2.84 -4.52 6.57
CA CYS A 118 1.38 -4.51 6.47
C CYS A 118 0.88 -3.64 5.30
N ASP A 119 1.74 -2.78 4.74
CA ASP A 119 1.39 -1.80 3.70
C ASP A 119 2.47 -1.75 2.60
N VAL A 120 2.34 -2.63 1.60
CA VAL A 120 3.26 -2.68 0.45
C VAL A 120 2.70 -1.88 -0.72
N ARG A 121 3.43 -0.83 -1.12
CA ARG A 121 2.99 0.14 -2.14
C ARG A 121 3.88 0.11 -3.37
N LEU A 122 3.28 -0.04 -4.54
CA LEU A 122 3.93 0.05 -5.84
C LEU A 122 3.49 1.33 -6.54
N VAL A 123 4.34 2.35 -6.59
CA VAL A 123 3.94 3.70 -7.04
C VAL A 123 4.28 4.01 -8.50
N GLN A 124 4.96 3.10 -9.19
CA GLN A 124 5.31 3.23 -10.61
C GLN A 124 5.28 1.87 -11.29
N VAL A 125 4.10 1.41 -11.71
CA VAL A 125 3.92 0.19 -12.52
C VAL A 125 3.49 0.59 -13.93
N GLN A 126 4.08 -0.01 -14.97
CA GLN A 126 3.63 0.21 -16.35
C GLN A 126 2.59 -0.82 -16.76
N ALA A 127 1.77 -0.54 -17.78
CA ALA A 127 0.81 -1.50 -18.33
C ALA A 127 1.46 -2.85 -18.72
N CYS A 128 2.64 -2.81 -19.33
CA CYS A 128 3.38 -4.00 -19.76
C CYS A 128 3.87 -4.86 -18.58
N ASP A 129 3.92 -4.30 -17.38
CA ASP A 129 4.42 -4.97 -16.17
C ASP A 129 3.34 -5.77 -15.43
N ILE A 130 2.06 -5.61 -15.80
CA ILE A 130 0.94 -6.22 -15.05
C ILE A 130 1.02 -7.74 -15.04
N GLY A 131 1.39 -8.38 -16.15
CA GLY A 131 1.60 -9.84 -16.15
C GLY A 131 2.68 -10.27 -15.17
N THR A 132 3.78 -9.52 -15.11
CA THR A 132 4.90 -9.75 -14.19
C THR A 132 4.52 -9.50 -12.74
N LEU A 133 3.65 -8.52 -12.47
CA LEU A 133 3.11 -8.24 -11.13
C LEU A 133 2.27 -9.43 -10.67
N LEU A 134 1.29 -9.82 -11.47
CA LEU A 134 0.32 -10.87 -11.14
C LEU A 134 0.96 -12.27 -10.98
N SER A 135 2.20 -12.45 -11.43
CA SER A 135 2.96 -13.68 -11.25
C SER A 135 3.80 -13.73 -9.95
N ARG A 136 3.73 -12.73 -9.07
CA ARG A 136 4.55 -12.68 -7.83
C ARG A 136 3.81 -13.25 -6.62
N SER A 137 4.55 -13.95 -5.76
CA SER A 137 4.02 -14.55 -4.52
C SER A 137 3.52 -13.50 -3.51
N HIS A 138 4.11 -12.30 -3.49
CA HIS A 138 3.73 -11.22 -2.56
C HIS A 138 2.61 -10.32 -3.05
N VAL A 139 1.97 -10.61 -4.20
CA VAL A 139 0.81 -9.86 -4.70
C VAL A 139 -0.24 -9.66 -3.60
N PRO A 140 -0.66 -10.68 -2.82
CA PRO A 140 -1.68 -10.51 -1.78
C PRO A 140 -1.33 -9.46 -0.70
N GLN A 141 -0.04 -9.16 -0.48
CA GLN A 141 0.43 -8.15 0.48
C GLN A 141 0.43 -6.72 -0.09
N VAL A 142 0.28 -6.56 -1.41
CA VAL A 142 0.26 -5.25 -2.07
C VAL A 142 -1.04 -4.54 -1.77
N THR A 143 -0.95 -3.43 -1.05
CA THR A 143 -2.07 -2.60 -0.59
C THR A 143 -2.33 -1.42 -1.51
N LEU A 144 -1.33 -0.96 -2.26
CA LEU A 144 -1.48 0.14 -3.21
C LEU A 144 -0.74 -0.14 -4.50
N VAL A 145 -1.42 0.08 -5.64
CA VAL A 145 -0.79 0.07 -6.96
C VAL A 145 -1.15 1.34 -7.73
N ARG A 146 -0.13 2.05 -8.22
CA ARG A 146 -0.27 3.12 -9.22
C ARG A 146 0.25 2.63 -10.55
N ILE A 147 -0.65 2.56 -11.52
CA ILE A 147 -0.39 2.05 -12.85
C ILE A 147 -0.41 3.22 -13.84
N ASN A 148 0.69 3.39 -14.58
CA ASN A 148 0.68 4.16 -15.81
C ASN A 148 0.24 3.24 -16.94
N ALA A 149 -1.06 3.25 -17.21
CA ALA A 149 -1.66 2.36 -18.18
C ALA A 149 -1.57 2.90 -19.60
N GLY A 150 -1.42 4.22 -19.77
CA GLY A 150 -1.48 4.83 -21.10
C GLY A 150 -2.70 4.33 -21.88
N ILE A 151 -2.51 3.98 -23.15
CA ILE A 151 -3.59 3.48 -24.01
C ILE A 151 -4.10 2.08 -23.65
N ALA A 152 -3.42 1.36 -22.76
CA ALA A 152 -3.73 -0.01 -22.38
C ALA A 152 -4.62 -0.10 -21.12
N GLY A 153 -5.30 0.98 -20.73
CA GLY A 153 -6.16 1.03 -19.53
C GLY A 153 -7.17 -0.11 -19.46
N ALA A 154 -7.85 -0.41 -20.57
CA ALA A 154 -8.83 -1.48 -20.62
C ALA A 154 -8.20 -2.87 -20.39
N GLU A 155 -7.12 -3.20 -21.11
CA GLU A 155 -6.42 -4.49 -20.96
C GLU A 155 -5.88 -4.67 -19.53
N VAL A 156 -5.36 -3.59 -18.93
CA VAL A 156 -4.91 -3.60 -17.54
C VAL A 156 -6.07 -3.98 -16.62
N ILE A 157 -7.22 -3.31 -16.72
CA ILE A 157 -8.37 -3.60 -15.86
C ILE A 157 -8.82 -5.05 -16.03
N GLU A 158 -8.99 -5.50 -17.28
CA GLU A 158 -9.40 -6.88 -17.56
C GLU A 158 -8.48 -7.88 -16.88
N ARG A 159 -7.15 -7.71 -17.01
CA ARG A 159 -6.17 -8.59 -16.35
C ARG A 159 -6.26 -8.55 -14.83
N LEU A 160 -6.46 -7.38 -14.24
CA LEU A 160 -6.54 -7.23 -12.78
C LEU A 160 -7.81 -7.89 -12.21
N VAL A 161 -8.94 -7.80 -12.91
CA VAL A 161 -10.23 -8.35 -12.39
C VAL A 161 -10.38 -9.85 -12.62
N THR A 162 -9.60 -10.44 -13.54
CA THR A 162 -9.62 -11.89 -13.84
C THR A 162 -8.60 -12.69 -13.01
N THR A 163 -7.95 -12.09 -12.02
CA THR A 163 -6.97 -12.78 -11.18
C THR A 163 -7.65 -13.81 -10.27
N GLU A 164 -6.97 -14.92 -9.99
CA GLU A 164 -7.48 -15.96 -9.08
C GLU A 164 -7.18 -15.70 -7.59
N TRP A 165 -6.33 -14.71 -7.29
CA TRP A 165 -5.93 -14.38 -5.92
C TRP A 165 -6.93 -13.43 -5.24
N GLU A 166 -7.17 -13.63 -3.96
CA GLU A 166 -7.74 -12.58 -3.12
C GLU A 166 -6.68 -11.52 -2.84
N TRP A 167 -6.86 -10.33 -3.41
CA TRP A 167 -5.86 -9.28 -3.32
C TRP A 167 -6.12 -8.38 -2.11
N GLY A 168 -5.11 -8.17 -1.26
CA GLY A 168 -5.12 -7.20 -0.17
C GLY A 168 -5.12 -5.72 -0.62
N LEU A 169 -5.41 -5.46 -1.89
CA LEU A 169 -5.39 -4.14 -2.51
C LEU A 169 -6.43 -3.22 -1.87
N GLN A 170 -5.98 -2.05 -1.42
CA GLN A 170 -6.77 -1.04 -0.73
C GLN A 170 -6.94 0.23 -1.56
N GLU A 171 -5.90 0.60 -2.31
CA GLU A 171 -5.86 1.79 -3.15
C GLU A 171 -5.39 1.43 -4.57
N LEU A 172 -6.19 1.73 -5.58
CA LEU A 172 -5.85 1.54 -6.99
C LEU A 172 -5.86 2.87 -7.72
N GLU A 173 -4.74 3.23 -8.34
CA GLU A 173 -4.65 4.37 -9.23
C GLU A 173 -4.29 3.90 -10.64
N ILE A 174 -5.13 4.22 -11.61
CA ILE A 174 -4.87 3.96 -13.02
C ILE A 174 -4.81 5.30 -13.75
N THR A 175 -3.63 5.58 -14.29
CA THR A 175 -3.37 6.78 -15.07
C THR A 175 -3.30 6.47 -16.55
N ALA A 176 -4.19 7.07 -17.33
CA ALA A 176 -4.21 6.92 -18.78
C ALA A 176 -3.37 7.99 -19.50
N ARG A 177 -2.86 9.02 -18.80
CA ARG A 177 -1.96 10.03 -19.39
C ARG A 177 -0.68 10.15 -18.57
N GLY A 178 0.46 10.14 -19.25
CA GLY A 178 1.71 10.64 -18.67
C GLY A 178 1.63 12.17 -18.47
N PRO A 179 2.42 12.75 -17.55
CA PRO A 179 2.35 14.17 -17.18
C PRO A 179 2.58 15.15 -18.34
N ASN A 180 3.16 14.71 -19.46
CA ASN A 180 3.58 15.58 -20.58
C ASN A 180 2.89 15.29 -21.93
N ALA A 181 1.78 14.55 -21.97
CA ALA A 181 1.16 14.15 -23.24
C ALA A 181 0.26 15.25 -23.87
N ILE A 182 0.82 16.05 -24.79
CA ILE A 182 0.08 16.92 -25.73
C ILE A 182 -0.28 16.08 -26.97
N ASN A 183 -1.49 15.53 -27.04
CA ASN A 183 -2.00 14.90 -28.28
C ASN A 183 -3.50 15.20 -28.45
N PRO A 184 -3.99 15.59 -29.65
CA PRO A 184 -5.29 16.25 -29.80
C PRO A 184 -6.47 15.32 -30.10
N ARG A 185 -6.36 13.99 -29.92
CA ARG A 185 -7.49 13.05 -30.12
C ARG A 185 -7.59 11.99 -29.00
N PRO A 186 -8.66 11.99 -28.18
CA PRO A 186 -8.79 11.12 -27.03
C PRO A 186 -9.59 9.87 -27.41
N ARG A 187 -8.94 8.73 -27.61
CA ARG A 187 -9.67 7.46 -27.47
C ARG A 187 -9.94 7.29 -25.97
N PRO A 188 -11.17 6.94 -25.52
CA PRO A 188 -11.40 6.56 -24.14
C PRO A 188 -10.58 5.30 -23.85
N MET A 189 -9.65 5.41 -22.90
CA MET A 189 -8.67 4.37 -22.57
C MET A 189 -9.20 3.41 -21.51
N ILE A 190 -10.24 3.84 -20.79
CA ILE A 190 -11.11 3.07 -19.91
C ILE A 190 -12.53 3.47 -20.34
N THR A 191 -13.40 2.50 -20.62
CA THR A 191 -14.79 2.73 -21.01
C THR A 191 -15.74 2.38 -19.87
N ASP A 192 -17.04 2.63 -20.07
CA ASP A 192 -18.09 2.20 -19.15
C ASP A 192 -18.01 0.70 -18.82
N ARG A 193 -17.62 -0.13 -19.80
CA ARG A 193 -17.47 -1.57 -19.59
C ARG A 193 -16.43 -1.87 -18.52
N GLU A 194 -15.23 -1.28 -18.62
CA GLU A 194 -14.16 -1.53 -17.66
C GLU A 194 -14.40 -0.84 -16.31
N ALA A 195 -15.08 0.31 -16.31
CA ALA A 195 -15.56 0.92 -15.07
C ALA A 195 -16.54 -0.01 -14.32
N LEU A 196 -17.49 -0.61 -15.02
CA LEU A 196 -18.44 -1.57 -14.42
C LEU A 196 -17.75 -2.86 -13.96
N LEU A 197 -16.72 -3.33 -14.68
CA LEU A 197 -15.88 -4.44 -14.21
C LEU A 197 -15.22 -4.10 -12.87
N LEU A 198 -14.60 -2.92 -12.75
CA LEU A 198 -14.03 -2.46 -11.47
C LEU A 198 -15.09 -2.28 -10.39
N ALA A 199 -16.27 -1.75 -10.74
CA ALA A 199 -17.39 -1.57 -9.81
C ALA A 199 -17.89 -2.91 -9.24
N ARG A 200 -17.76 -4.01 -9.99
CA ARG A 200 -18.33 -5.31 -9.61
C ARG A 200 -17.30 -6.37 -9.26
N ALA A 201 -16.00 -6.07 -9.41
CA ALA A 201 -14.90 -6.99 -9.12
C ALA A 201 -14.90 -7.44 -7.65
N THR A 202 -14.98 -8.74 -7.41
CA THR A 202 -14.92 -9.36 -6.06
C THR A 202 -13.50 -9.66 -5.61
N VAL A 203 -12.55 -9.73 -6.55
CA VAL A 203 -11.12 -9.99 -6.30
C VAL A 203 -10.42 -8.92 -5.44
N PHE A 204 -11.04 -7.75 -5.26
CA PHE A 204 -10.54 -6.66 -4.40
C PHE A 204 -11.51 -6.37 -3.23
N PRO A 205 -11.62 -7.29 -2.25
CA PRO A 205 -12.58 -7.13 -1.15
C PRO A 205 -12.24 -5.94 -0.22
N ARG A 206 -10.97 -5.49 -0.22
CA ARG A 206 -10.48 -4.39 0.62
C ARG A 206 -10.28 -3.07 -0.14
N LEU A 207 -10.58 -3.02 -1.44
CA LEU A 207 -10.36 -1.83 -2.27
C LEU A 207 -11.42 -0.77 -1.97
N TRP A 208 -10.99 0.26 -1.25
CA TRP A 208 -11.86 1.38 -0.84
C TRP A 208 -11.55 2.68 -1.58
N SER A 209 -10.36 2.80 -2.19
CA SER A 209 -9.94 3.99 -2.95
C SER A 209 -9.67 3.63 -4.40
N LEU A 210 -10.36 4.31 -5.32
CA LEU A 210 -10.16 4.16 -6.75
C LEU A 210 -9.90 5.53 -7.37
N ARG A 211 -8.78 5.64 -8.08
CA ARG A 211 -8.38 6.85 -8.80
C ARG A 211 -8.21 6.55 -10.28
N LEU A 212 -9.04 7.13 -11.13
CA LEU A 212 -8.90 7.03 -12.59
C LEU A 212 -8.63 8.42 -13.19
N THR A 213 -7.60 8.55 -14.03
CA THR A 213 -7.37 9.78 -14.82
C THR A 213 -7.60 9.53 -16.31
N GLY A 214 -7.88 10.59 -17.07
CA GLY A 214 -7.99 10.51 -18.53
C GLY A 214 -9.17 9.67 -19.03
N THR A 215 -10.20 9.53 -18.20
CA THR A 215 -11.38 8.69 -18.46
C THR A 215 -12.63 9.57 -18.47
N VAL A 216 -13.55 9.31 -19.41
CA VAL A 216 -14.87 9.94 -19.48
C VAL A 216 -15.89 8.81 -19.50
N LEU A 217 -16.80 8.79 -18.53
CA LEU A 217 -17.81 7.75 -18.35
C LEU A 217 -19.21 8.32 -18.59
N SER A 218 -20.16 7.45 -18.95
CA SER A 218 -21.57 7.83 -18.86
C SER A 218 -22.00 8.01 -17.40
N PRO A 219 -23.12 8.73 -17.15
CA PRO A 219 -23.67 8.89 -15.80
C PRO A 219 -23.90 7.56 -15.08
N GLY A 220 -24.48 6.56 -15.75
CA GLY A 220 -24.77 5.27 -15.13
C GLY A 220 -23.50 4.52 -14.68
N ALA A 221 -22.45 4.51 -15.51
CA ALA A 221 -21.19 3.89 -15.14
C ALA A 221 -20.46 4.65 -14.02
N TYR A 222 -20.57 5.98 -13.99
CA TYR A 222 -20.04 6.80 -12.91
C TYR A 222 -20.77 6.54 -11.60
N ASP A 223 -22.11 6.48 -11.62
CA ASP A 223 -22.94 6.29 -10.43
C ASP A 223 -22.66 4.92 -9.77
N GLU A 224 -22.43 3.86 -10.56
CA GLU A 224 -22.03 2.55 -10.03
C GLU A 224 -20.66 2.59 -9.32
N LEU A 225 -19.70 3.36 -9.84
CA LEU A 225 -18.43 3.58 -9.15
C LEU A 225 -18.62 4.40 -7.87
N VAL A 226 -19.50 5.40 -7.88
CA VAL A 226 -19.81 6.21 -6.69
C VAL A 226 -20.48 5.36 -5.62
N GLU A 227 -21.41 4.47 -6.01
CA GLU A 227 -22.07 3.54 -5.09
C GLU A 227 -21.07 2.63 -4.40
N ARG A 228 -20.10 2.08 -5.15
CA ARG A 228 -19.05 1.22 -4.57
C ARG A 228 -18.05 1.97 -3.70
N PHE A 229 -17.48 3.06 -4.21
CA PHE A 229 -16.29 3.67 -3.63
C PHE A 229 -16.60 4.92 -2.79
N GLY A 230 -17.77 5.54 -2.97
CA GLY A 230 -18.19 6.73 -2.25
C GLY A 230 -17.12 7.83 -2.22
N LYS A 231 -16.68 8.22 -1.03
CA LYS A 231 -15.64 9.24 -0.82
C LYS A 231 -14.24 8.81 -1.29
N GLY A 232 -14.02 7.51 -1.50
CA GLY A 232 -12.77 6.97 -2.03
C GLY A 232 -12.67 7.01 -3.55
N LEU A 233 -13.73 7.41 -4.27
CA LEU A 233 -13.67 7.60 -5.71
C LEU A 233 -13.04 8.94 -6.06
N TRP A 234 -12.07 8.92 -6.98
CA TRP A 234 -11.55 10.12 -7.61
C TRP A 234 -11.44 9.93 -9.13
N MET A 235 -11.93 10.92 -9.88
CA MET A 235 -11.83 10.97 -11.34
C MET A 235 -11.11 12.25 -11.77
N GLY A 236 -10.14 12.16 -12.68
CA GLY A 236 -9.39 13.31 -13.20
C GLY A 236 -10.24 14.26 -14.05
N TYR A 237 -9.77 15.51 -14.25
CA TYR A 237 -10.49 16.59 -14.94
C TYR A 237 -11.02 16.19 -16.34
N ARG A 238 -12.30 15.80 -16.37
CA ARG A 238 -13.34 15.90 -17.44
C ARG A 238 -14.41 14.82 -17.27
N ALA A 239 -14.87 14.58 -16.04
CA ALA A 239 -15.94 13.60 -15.83
C ALA A 239 -17.34 14.10 -16.27
N TYR A 240 -17.56 15.39 -16.56
CA TYR A 240 -18.87 15.91 -17.02
C TYR A 240 -18.76 17.20 -17.87
N PRO A 241 -19.62 17.40 -18.88
CA PRO A 241 -20.07 18.75 -19.24
C PRO A 241 -20.95 19.27 -18.10
N ARG A 242 -20.78 20.53 -17.68
CA ARG A 242 -21.65 21.18 -16.68
C ARG A 242 -23.12 20.94 -17.02
N PRO A 243 -24.03 20.72 -16.04
CA PRO A 243 -25.45 20.77 -16.31
C PRO A 243 -25.80 22.17 -16.86
N PRO A 244 -26.73 22.29 -17.84
CA PRO A 244 -27.18 23.59 -18.29
C PRO A 244 -27.79 24.36 -17.11
N SER A 245 -27.38 25.62 -17.00
CA SER A 245 -27.88 26.63 -16.06
C SER A 245 -29.37 26.89 -16.23
#